data_AF-A0A6B2GKN6-F1
#
_entry.id   AF-A0A6B2GKN6-F1
#
_cell.length_a   1.000
_cell.length_b   1.000
_cell.length_c   1.000
_cell.angle_alpha   90.00
_cell.angle_beta   90.00
_cell.angle_gamma   90.00
#
_symmetry.space_group_name_H-M   'P 1'
#
loop_
_entity.id
_entity.type
_entity.pdbx_description
1 polymer ?
#
loop_
_entity_poly.entity_id
_entity_poly.type
_entity_poly.pdbx_seq_one_letter_code
_entity_poly.pdbx_strand_id
1 'polypeptide(L)'
;KYKNQIFYAFKEGLLKYDIKSASFIKDTLYSKLLTSDEYLSGKLISDDAGMLWAFTKNEISYTTANQIDNAPKTTIIPLSAKLRKTMDGFENIMNIDNNVYLLGTANGYIKIDLTKIIFQKYAININSIKLIENGNKVINIDINNNNLEYGYKRNSFKFNYSVPVYDKFTIVKYQYKLDGLIYRDWSNWSQSPSVLFENLNPGTYTFNVRAMVGNKLTENVATYTFIINKPWYLTNTALAVYIVMLLILSFIIHKAYNRYFDIQKQRLIDINKKKIERAQLVSEKEIMSLKNNQLRQDIDGKNRELAISTMSLIKKNELLSSLKKELVKIDSKPEAKSVIKIIDKNINNTKDWEFFQEAFNNADKDFLNKVIELHPDLTPNDLKFCAYLRLNLSSKEIAPLLNVSVRSVEIKRYRLRKKMNLPHQKSLVSYILEI
;
A
#
# COMPACT_ATOMS: atom_id res chain seq x y z
N LYS A 1 -79.04 20.21 31.98
CA LYS A 1 -80.10 19.37 31.39
C LYS A 1 -80.33 19.86 29.96
N TYR A 2 -80.48 18.97 29.00
CA TYR A 2 -80.72 19.29 27.59
C TYR A 2 -81.59 18.19 26.99
N LYS A 3 -82.69 18.53 26.29
CA LYS A 3 -83.64 17.57 25.70
C LYS A 3 -84.03 16.41 26.65
N ASN A 4 -84.44 16.74 27.88
CA ASN A 4 -84.78 15.79 28.96
C ASN A 4 -83.66 14.81 29.38
N GLN A 5 -82.41 15.08 29.00
CA GLN A 5 -81.25 14.30 29.41
C GLN A 5 -80.34 15.12 30.32
N ILE A 6 -79.63 14.43 31.22
CA ILE A 6 -78.61 15.03 32.07
C ILE A 6 -77.26 14.71 31.43
N PHE A 7 -76.52 15.77 31.10
CA PHE A 7 -75.15 15.67 30.59
C PHE A 7 -74.18 16.19 31.65
N TYR A 8 -73.05 15.53 31.76
CA TYR A 8 -71.89 15.94 32.53
C TYR A 8 -70.69 16.04 31.59
N ALA A 9 -70.16 17.23 31.41
CA ALA A 9 -68.99 17.46 30.57
C ALA A 9 -67.71 17.33 31.41
N PHE A 10 -66.70 16.70 30.84
CA PHE A 10 -65.38 16.53 31.44
C PHE A 10 -64.31 16.55 30.34
N LYS A 11 -63.03 16.40 30.74
CA LYS A 11 -61.90 16.57 29.82
C LYS A 11 -61.97 15.68 28.57
N GLU A 12 -62.50 14.46 28.67
CA GLU A 12 -62.50 13.51 27.54
C GLU A 12 -63.84 13.39 26.81
N GLY A 13 -64.77 14.32 27.06
CA GLY A 13 -66.04 14.43 26.34
C GLY A 13 -67.24 14.69 27.26
N LEU A 14 -68.40 14.19 26.86
CA LEU A 14 -69.65 14.28 27.61
C LEU A 14 -70.07 12.89 28.09
N LEU A 15 -70.50 12.82 29.34
CA LEU A 15 -71.23 11.70 29.89
C LEU A 15 -72.72 12.04 29.92
N LYS A 16 -73.54 11.07 29.54
CA LYS A 16 -75.00 11.13 29.65
C LYS A 16 -75.43 10.25 30.81
N TYR A 17 -76.30 10.76 31.67
CA TYR A 17 -76.93 9.96 32.70
C TYR A 17 -77.98 9.05 32.08
N ASP A 18 -77.81 7.74 32.22
CA ASP A 18 -78.84 6.76 31.89
C ASP A 18 -79.68 6.47 33.13
N ILE A 19 -80.98 6.74 33.00
CA ILE A 19 -81.96 6.59 34.09
C ILE A 19 -82.16 5.11 34.41
N LYS A 20 -82.04 4.21 33.43
CA LYS A 20 -82.26 2.78 33.62
C LYS A 20 -81.14 2.12 34.42
N SER A 21 -79.89 2.44 34.10
CA SER A 21 -78.71 1.92 34.79
C SER A 21 -78.30 2.74 36.01
N ALA A 22 -78.95 3.89 36.25
CA ALA A 22 -78.57 4.88 37.27
C ALA A 22 -77.08 5.29 37.20
N SER A 23 -76.48 5.27 36.01
CA SER A 23 -75.05 5.51 35.80
C SER A 23 -74.77 6.47 34.65
N PHE A 24 -73.57 7.06 34.65
CA PHE A 24 -73.11 7.92 33.57
C PHE A 24 -72.41 7.09 32.49
N ILE A 25 -72.88 7.20 31.26
CA ILE A 25 -72.34 6.50 30.09
C ILE A 25 -71.77 7.55 29.14
N LYS A 26 -70.62 7.27 28.52
CA LYS A 26 -70.02 8.19 27.55
C LYS A 26 -70.94 8.39 26.36
N ASP A 27 -71.30 9.65 26.10
CA ASP A 27 -72.10 10.02 24.96
C ASP A 27 -71.20 10.08 23.71
N THR A 28 -71.64 9.52 22.58
CA THR A 28 -70.83 9.52 21.34
C THR A 28 -71.19 10.67 20.39
N LEU A 29 -72.35 11.27 20.59
CA LEU A 29 -72.98 12.19 19.66
C LEU A 29 -72.51 13.64 19.91
N TYR A 30 -72.67 14.10 21.15
CA TYR A 30 -72.31 15.41 21.66
C TYR A 30 -70.89 15.47 22.22
N SER A 31 -70.22 14.35 22.52
CA SER A 31 -68.80 14.36 22.94
C SER A 31 -67.87 15.04 21.94
N LYS A 32 -68.26 15.14 20.66
CA LYS A 32 -67.51 15.91 19.64
C LYS A 32 -67.44 17.41 19.93
N LEU A 33 -68.26 17.95 20.84
CA LEU A 33 -68.23 19.34 21.26
C LEU A 33 -67.03 19.69 22.14
N LEU A 34 -66.44 18.69 22.81
CA LEU A 34 -65.33 18.86 23.73
C LEU A 34 -64.22 17.87 23.38
N THR A 35 -63.14 18.38 22.80
CA THR A 35 -61.91 17.61 22.61
C THR A 35 -60.96 17.84 23.79
N SER A 36 -60.19 16.81 24.17
CA SER A 36 -59.29 16.82 25.33
C SER A 36 -58.34 18.01 25.40
N ASP A 37 -57.83 18.42 24.24
CA ASP A 37 -56.81 19.46 24.14
C ASP A 37 -57.41 20.86 24.28
N GLU A 38 -58.71 20.99 24.01
CA GLU A 38 -59.46 22.24 23.99
C GLU A 38 -60.30 22.46 25.27
N TYR A 39 -60.34 21.47 26.19
CA TYR A 39 -61.13 21.56 27.43
C TYR A 39 -60.78 22.79 28.27
N LEU A 40 -61.82 23.50 28.73
CA LEU A 40 -61.73 24.67 29.62
C LEU A 40 -62.34 24.36 31.00
N SER A 41 -63.65 24.55 31.18
CA SER A 41 -64.38 24.31 32.43
C SER A 41 -65.41 23.19 32.35
N GLY A 42 -65.80 22.80 31.12
CA GLY A 42 -66.92 21.88 30.90
C GLY A 42 -68.30 22.53 31.01
N LYS A 43 -68.39 23.87 31.06
CA LYS A 43 -69.69 24.57 31.08
C LYS A 43 -70.47 24.29 29.78
N LEU A 44 -71.71 23.85 29.94
CA LEU A 44 -72.68 23.68 28.87
C LEU A 44 -73.91 24.55 29.14
N ILE A 45 -74.40 25.24 28.13
CA ILE A 45 -75.59 26.10 28.22
C ILE A 45 -76.59 25.66 27.16
N SER A 46 -77.81 25.34 27.58
CA SER A 46 -78.93 25.16 26.66
C SER A 46 -79.63 26.50 26.50
N ASP A 47 -79.94 26.89 25.27
CA ASP A 47 -80.83 28.03 25.01
C ASP A 47 -82.27 27.57 24.72
N ASP A 48 -83.17 28.55 24.66
CA ASP A 48 -84.60 28.33 24.37
C ASP A 48 -84.85 27.94 22.90
N ALA A 49 -83.90 28.23 22.01
CA ALA A 49 -83.92 27.78 20.61
C ALA A 49 -83.52 26.29 20.47
N GLY A 50 -83.22 25.60 21.57
CA GLY A 50 -82.87 24.19 21.59
C GLY A 50 -81.43 23.90 21.15
N MET A 51 -80.56 24.91 21.13
CA MET A 51 -79.13 24.76 20.90
C MET A 51 -78.41 24.44 22.21
N LEU A 52 -77.42 23.56 22.12
CA LEU A 52 -76.49 23.28 23.21
C LEU A 52 -75.15 23.94 22.92
N TRP A 53 -74.76 24.90 23.75
CA TRP A 53 -73.54 25.67 23.69
C TRP A 53 -72.46 25.07 24.60
N ALA A 54 -71.24 24.99 24.10
CA ALA A 54 -70.05 24.58 24.82
C ALA A 54 -68.91 25.59 24.64
N PHE A 55 -68.12 25.78 25.69
CA PHE A 55 -67.02 26.75 25.72
C PHE A 55 -65.69 26.03 25.89
N THR A 56 -64.77 26.29 24.97
CA THR A 56 -63.44 25.68 24.96
C THR A 56 -62.37 26.76 25.03
N LYS A 57 -61.09 26.37 25.10
CA LYS A 57 -59.96 27.29 25.12
C LYS A 57 -59.90 28.16 23.88
N ASN A 58 -60.10 27.59 22.70
CA ASN A 58 -59.92 28.31 21.43
C ASN A 58 -61.23 28.70 20.72
N GLU A 59 -62.37 28.13 21.10
CA GLU A 59 -63.62 28.32 20.38
C GLU A 59 -64.86 28.28 21.29
N ILE A 60 -66.00 28.64 20.72
CA ILE A 60 -67.34 28.34 21.23
C ILE A 60 -67.99 27.43 20.20
N SER A 61 -68.59 26.34 20.63
CA SER A 61 -69.31 25.43 19.75
C SER A 61 -70.78 25.36 20.15
N TYR A 62 -71.67 25.24 19.18
CA TYR A 62 -73.09 25.02 19.44
C TYR A 62 -73.66 23.96 18.50
N THR A 63 -74.67 23.24 18.96
CA THR A 63 -75.35 22.23 18.15
C THR A 63 -76.71 22.69 17.69
N THR A 64 -77.02 22.37 16.43
CA THR A 64 -78.35 22.51 15.83
C THR A 64 -78.83 21.13 15.39
N ALA A 65 -80.14 20.91 15.32
CA ALA A 65 -80.66 19.67 14.74
C ALA A 65 -80.44 19.69 13.23
N ASN A 66 -79.80 18.65 12.68
CA ASN A 66 -79.69 18.49 11.24
C ASN A 66 -81.07 18.17 10.65
N GLN A 67 -81.42 18.80 9.52
CA GLN A 67 -82.77 18.76 8.95
C GLN A 67 -83.17 17.40 8.35
N ILE A 68 -82.23 16.46 8.21
CA ILE A 68 -82.42 15.19 7.48
C ILE A 68 -82.41 13.98 8.43
N ASP A 69 -81.48 13.92 9.37
CA ASP A 69 -81.25 12.75 10.24
C ASP A 69 -81.40 13.06 11.74
N ASN A 70 -81.79 14.29 12.09
CA ASN A 70 -81.85 14.80 13.47
C ASN A 70 -80.53 14.65 14.27
N ALA A 71 -79.41 14.34 13.60
CA ALA A 71 -78.11 14.32 14.24
C ALA A 71 -77.69 15.76 14.59
N PRO A 72 -76.96 15.99 15.70
CA PRO A 72 -76.49 17.32 16.04
C PRO A 72 -75.43 17.76 15.03
N LYS A 73 -75.72 18.84 14.33
CA LYS A 73 -74.74 19.56 13.53
C LYS A 73 -74.04 20.57 14.43
N THR A 74 -72.76 20.32 14.69
CA THR A 74 -71.90 21.24 15.45
C THR A 74 -71.43 22.38 14.56
N THR A 75 -71.67 23.60 15.02
CA THR A 75 -71.15 24.83 14.42
C THR A 75 -70.16 25.46 15.39
N ILE A 76 -69.07 26.01 14.86
CA ILE A 76 -67.95 26.52 15.65
C ILE A 76 -67.77 28.00 15.37
N ILE A 77 -67.58 28.75 16.45
CA ILE A 77 -67.26 30.17 16.45
C ILE A 77 -65.82 30.29 17.01
N PRO A 78 -64.84 30.70 16.20
CA PRO A 78 -63.43 30.76 16.58
C PRO A 78 -63.14 31.97 17.48
N LEU A 79 -63.74 32.00 18.67
CA LEU A 79 -63.60 33.07 19.64
C LEU A 79 -62.99 32.51 20.93
N SER A 80 -61.66 32.61 21.09
CA SER A 80 -60.92 31.98 22.21
C SER A 80 -61.23 32.57 23.58
N ALA A 81 -61.03 31.78 24.65
CA ALA A 81 -61.23 32.20 26.05
C ALA A 81 -60.46 33.49 26.40
N LYS A 82 -59.22 33.61 25.91
CA LYS A 82 -58.38 34.80 26.10
C LYS A 82 -58.99 36.06 25.50
N LEU A 83 -59.65 35.93 24.34
CA LEU A 83 -60.32 37.03 23.65
C LEU A 83 -61.66 37.37 24.30
N ARG A 84 -62.40 36.33 24.72
CA ARG A 84 -63.64 36.49 25.49
C ARG A 84 -63.41 37.16 26.83
N LYS A 85 -62.21 37.05 27.41
CA LYS A 85 -61.91 37.49 28.78
C LYS A 85 -62.95 36.96 29.78
N THR A 86 -63.42 35.73 29.56
CA THR A 86 -64.36 35.03 30.44
C THR A 86 -63.58 34.40 31.59
N MET A 87 -64.14 34.42 32.80
CA MET A 87 -63.64 33.63 33.90
C MET A 87 -64.03 32.16 33.70
N ASP A 88 -63.09 31.26 33.91
CA ASP A 88 -63.31 29.82 33.78
C ASP A 88 -64.43 29.36 34.74
N GLY A 89 -65.43 28.64 34.22
CA GLY A 89 -66.61 28.19 34.97
C GLY A 89 -67.76 29.22 35.03
N PHE A 90 -67.51 30.48 34.66
CA PHE A 90 -68.50 31.56 34.57
C PHE A 90 -68.86 31.91 33.13
N GLU A 91 -68.57 31.00 32.18
CA GLU A 91 -69.00 31.17 30.80
C GLU A 91 -70.52 31.26 30.75
N ASN A 92 -70.99 32.19 29.92
CA ASN A 92 -72.39 32.55 29.81
C ASN A 92 -72.67 33.00 28.37
N ILE A 93 -73.89 32.70 27.90
CA ILE A 93 -74.40 33.20 26.63
C ILE A 93 -75.91 33.29 26.73
N MET A 94 -76.49 34.36 26.19
CA MET A 94 -77.91 34.63 26.22
C MET A 94 -78.39 35.05 24.83
N ASN A 95 -79.46 34.46 24.33
CA ASN A 95 -80.10 34.95 23.12
C ASN A 95 -80.83 36.26 23.43
N ILE A 96 -80.65 37.29 22.59
CA ILE A 96 -81.29 38.60 22.77
C ILE A 96 -82.20 38.99 21.60
N ASP A 97 -81.98 38.39 20.43
CA ASP A 97 -82.77 38.59 19.22
C ASP A 97 -82.53 37.40 18.27
N ASN A 98 -83.28 37.32 17.17
CA ASN A 98 -83.17 36.24 16.20
C ASN A 98 -81.74 36.09 15.68
N ASN A 99 -81.08 34.97 15.98
CA ASN A 99 -79.67 34.69 15.68
C ASN A 99 -78.64 35.66 16.32
N VAL A 100 -79.03 36.49 17.27
CA VAL A 100 -78.15 37.42 17.98
C VAL A 100 -78.02 37.02 19.44
N TYR A 101 -76.78 36.84 19.89
CA TYR A 101 -76.44 36.39 21.22
C TYR A 101 -75.53 37.39 21.93
N LEU A 102 -75.69 37.48 23.25
CA LEU A 102 -74.87 38.29 24.13
C LEU A 102 -74.04 37.35 25.00
N LEU A 103 -72.72 37.53 24.96
CA LEU A 103 -71.75 36.79 25.74
C LEU A 103 -71.11 37.73 26.76
N GLY A 104 -71.29 37.45 28.05
CA GLY A 104 -70.67 38.21 29.12
C GLY A 104 -69.18 37.95 29.23
N THR A 105 -68.43 39.01 29.52
CA THR A 105 -66.98 39.00 29.74
C THR A 105 -66.70 39.57 31.13
N ALA A 106 -65.47 39.46 31.63
CA ALA A 106 -65.10 40.05 32.93
C ALA A 106 -65.34 41.58 33.00
N ASN A 107 -65.30 42.28 31.86
CA ASN A 107 -65.35 43.75 31.82
C ASN A 107 -66.47 44.29 30.91
N GLY A 108 -67.54 43.52 30.66
CA GLY A 108 -68.62 43.92 29.74
C GLY A 108 -69.21 42.74 28.99
N TYR A 109 -69.57 42.92 27.71
CA TYR A 109 -70.18 41.87 26.89
C TYR A 109 -69.74 41.93 25.42
N ILE A 110 -69.92 40.82 24.72
CA ILE A 110 -69.71 40.67 23.27
C ILE A 110 -71.07 40.35 22.64
N LYS A 111 -71.44 41.09 21.60
CA LYS A 111 -72.62 40.79 20.78
C LYS A 111 -72.19 39.94 19.58
N ILE A 112 -72.77 38.75 19.45
CA ILE A 112 -72.48 37.78 18.40
C ILE A 112 -73.72 37.66 17.51
N ASP A 113 -73.56 37.95 16.22
CA ASP A 113 -74.61 37.78 15.22
C ASP A 113 -74.28 36.56 14.36
N LEU A 114 -75.04 35.48 14.52
CA LEU A 114 -74.78 34.20 13.85
C LEU A 114 -74.99 34.28 12.34
N THR A 115 -75.80 35.24 11.85
CA THR A 115 -76.04 35.40 10.40
C THR A 115 -74.82 35.97 9.68
N LYS A 116 -73.95 36.68 10.41
CA LYS A 116 -72.72 37.28 9.88
C LYS A 116 -71.52 36.33 9.92
N ILE A 117 -71.68 35.12 10.45
CA ILE A 117 -70.62 34.11 10.48
C ILE A 117 -70.51 33.48 9.08
N ILE A 118 -69.68 34.07 8.24
CA ILE A 118 -69.39 33.58 6.89
C ILE A 118 -68.31 32.51 6.97
N PHE A 119 -68.62 31.29 6.53
CA PHE A 119 -67.63 30.24 6.36
C PHE A 119 -66.86 30.46 5.06
N GLN A 120 -65.71 31.13 5.16
CA GLN A 120 -64.82 31.28 4.02
C GLN A 120 -64.06 29.98 3.74
N LYS A 121 -63.84 29.72 2.45
CA LYS A 121 -62.92 28.69 1.99
C LYS A 121 -61.52 29.25 2.06
N TYR A 122 -60.62 28.53 2.71
CA TYR A 122 -59.25 28.96 2.89
C TYR A 122 -58.29 28.11 2.06
N ALA A 123 -57.36 28.77 1.39
CA ALA A 123 -56.26 28.14 0.69
C ALA A 123 -54.94 28.51 1.36
N ILE A 124 -54.03 27.54 1.47
CA ILE A 124 -52.67 27.75 1.99
C ILE A 124 -51.71 27.99 0.83
N ASN A 125 -50.77 28.92 1.02
CA ASN A 125 -49.70 29.21 0.07
C ASN A 125 -48.34 29.07 0.75
N ILE A 126 -47.34 28.64 -0.02
CA ILE A 126 -45.93 28.76 0.36
C ILE A 126 -45.49 30.16 -0.06
N ASN A 127 -45.04 30.97 0.89
CA ASN A 127 -44.74 32.38 0.70
C ASN A 127 -43.27 32.61 0.33
N SER A 128 -42.37 31.79 0.87
CA SER A 128 -40.95 31.83 0.53
C SER A 128 -40.25 30.55 0.92
N ILE A 129 -39.24 30.20 0.14
CA ILE A 129 -38.35 29.08 0.38
C ILE A 129 -36.94 29.66 0.49
N LYS A 130 -36.28 29.36 1.60
CA LYS A 130 -34.94 29.86 1.93
C LYS A 130 -34.00 28.69 2.09
N LEU A 131 -32.88 28.77 1.41
CA LEU A 131 -31.78 27.83 1.56
C LEU A 131 -30.74 28.44 2.50
N ILE A 132 -30.28 27.65 3.46
CA ILE A 132 -29.26 28.05 4.44
C ILE A 132 -27.99 27.25 4.14
N GLU A 133 -26.91 27.94 3.76
CA GLU A 133 -25.58 27.35 3.60
C GLU A 133 -24.72 27.59 4.87
N ASN A 134 -23.80 26.66 5.18
CA ASN A 134 -22.85 26.75 6.29
C ASN A 134 -22.22 28.16 6.38
N GLY A 135 -22.53 28.89 7.44
CA GLY A 135 -22.05 30.27 7.67
C GLY A 135 -23.11 31.38 7.54
N ASN A 136 -24.41 31.07 7.71
CA ASN A 136 -25.55 32.01 7.68
C ASN A 136 -25.85 32.66 6.33
N LYS A 137 -25.32 32.13 5.21
CA LYS A 137 -25.71 32.63 3.89
C LYS A 137 -27.09 32.10 3.55
N VAL A 138 -28.05 33.02 3.42
CA VAL A 138 -29.45 32.72 3.09
C VAL A 138 -29.70 33.05 1.63
N ILE A 139 -30.13 32.06 0.85
CA ILE A 139 -30.47 32.21 -0.57
C ILE A 139 -31.99 32.04 -0.70
N ASN A 140 -32.68 33.02 -1.27
CA ASN A 140 -34.10 32.90 -1.60
C ASN A 140 -34.25 32.06 -2.88
N ILE A 141 -35.18 31.12 -2.85
CA ILE A 141 -35.52 30.24 -3.97
C ILE A 141 -36.84 30.72 -4.57
N ASP A 142 -36.93 30.68 -5.91
CA ASP A 142 -38.17 30.91 -6.63
C ASP A 142 -39.15 29.75 -6.42
N ILE A 143 -40.35 30.08 -5.99
CA ILE A 143 -41.42 29.14 -5.62
C ILE A 143 -42.09 28.55 -6.86
N ASN A 144 -42.04 29.27 -8.00
CA ASN A 144 -42.72 28.87 -9.22
C ASN A 144 -41.95 27.77 -9.99
N ASN A 145 -40.67 27.59 -9.68
CA ASN A 145 -39.82 26.64 -10.38
C ASN A 145 -39.67 25.35 -9.56
N ASN A 146 -40.56 24.39 -9.82
CA ASN A 146 -40.53 23.09 -9.17
C ASN A 146 -39.41 22.20 -9.75
N ASN A 147 -38.88 21.29 -8.93
CA ASN A 147 -37.83 20.32 -9.28
C ASN A 147 -36.44 20.91 -9.52
N LEU A 148 -36.10 22.01 -8.86
CA LEU A 148 -34.73 22.52 -8.86
C LEU A 148 -33.76 21.55 -8.18
N GLU A 149 -32.58 21.43 -8.79
CA GLU A 149 -31.46 20.65 -8.26
C GLU A 149 -30.49 21.52 -7.46
N TYR A 150 -30.11 21.05 -6.28
CA TYR A 150 -29.22 21.73 -5.36
C TYR A 150 -27.99 20.87 -5.09
N GLY A 151 -26.80 21.48 -5.04
CA GLY A 151 -25.58 20.77 -4.66
C GLY A 151 -25.59 20.31 -3.20
N TYR A 152 -24.76 19.33 -2.85
CA TYR A 152 -24.80 18.69 -1.52
C TYR A 152 -24.67 19.65 -0.32
N LYS A 153 -23.97 20.78 -0.47
CA LYS A 153 -23.78 21.79 0.60
C LYS A 153 -25.06 22.59 0.88
N ARG A 154 -26.03 22.51 -0.02
CA ARG A 154 -27.29 23.24 -0.03
C ARG A 154 -28.40 22.30 0.47
N ASN A 155 -28.31 21.90 1.73
CA ASN A 155 -29.14 20.84 2.30
C ASN A 155 -30.02 21.28 3.47
N SER A 156 -30.06 22.57 3.79
CA SER A 156 -30.92 23.12 4.83
C SER A 156 -31.95 24.07 4.23
N PHE A 157 -33.22 23.73 4.38
CA PHE A 157 -34.35 24.41 3.74
C PHE A 157 -35.33 24.94 4.79
N LYS A 158 -35.61 26.24 4.74
CA LYS A 158 -36.65 26.89 5.52
C LYS A 158 -37.82 27.27 4.63
N PHE A 159 -38.99 26.72 4.97
CA PHE A 159 -40.24 27.02 4.29
C PHE A 159 -41.05 27.99 5.16
N ASN A 160 -41.57 29.04 4.55
CA ASN A 160 -42.55 29.94 5.17
C ASN A 160 -43.86 29.82 4.39
N TYR A 161 -44.96 29.68 5.09
CA TYR A 161 -46.28 29.44 4.51
C TYR A 161 -47.34 30.19 5.30
N SER A 162 -48.46 30.51 4.64
CA SER A 162 -49.54 31.25 5.29
C SER A 162 -50.90 30.96 4.66
N VAL A 163 -51.94 31.29 5.42
CA VAL A 163 -53.32 31.36 4.97
C VAL A 163 -53.80 32.80 5.12
N PRO A 164 -54.47 33.40 4.12
CA PRO A 164 -54.97 34.77 4.20
C PRO A 164 -56.22 34.83 5.11
N VAL A 165 -55.98 34.88 6.42
CA VAL A 165 -57.03 35.07 7.43
C VAL A 165 -56.90 36.49 7.98
N TYR A 166 -57.89 37.33 7.67
CA TYR A 166 -57.93 38.74 8.10
C TYR A 166 -58.68 38.94 9.43
N ASP A 167 -59.36 37.91 9.92
CA ASP A 167 -59.96 37.92 11.24
C ASP A 167 -58.90 37.70 12.32
N LYS A 168 -58.71 38.71 13.17
CA LYS A 168 -57.75 38.73 14.29
C LYS A 168 -58.00 37.60 15.29
N PHE A 169 -59.22 37.08 15.37
CA PHE A 169 -59.62 36.15 16.42
C PHE A 169 -59.54 34.68 15.99
N THR A 170 -59.44 34.44 14.69
CA THR A 170 -59.38 33.09 14.13
C THR A 170 -57.96 32.53 14.21
N ILE A 171 -57.79 31.43 14.94
CA ILE A 171 -56.51 30.73 15.08
C ILE A 171 -56.26 29.85 13.85
N VAL A 172 -55.05 29.96 13.30
CA VAL A 172 -54.57 29.08 12.23
C VAL A 172 -53.53 28.12 12.79
N LYS A 173 -53.76 26.82 12.61
CA LYS A 173 -52.81 25.76 12.91
C LYS A 173 -52.31 25.17 11.58
N TYR A 174 -51.05 24.80 11.52
CA TYR A 174 -50.38 24.24 10.36
C TYR A 174 -49.90 22.82 10.65
N GLN A 175 -49.87 22.02 9.60
CA GLN A 175 -49.29 20.69 9.60
C GLN A 175 -48.48 20.52 8.33
N TYR A 176 -47.29 19.95 8.46
CA TYR A 176 -46.42 19.72 7.32
C TYR A 176 -45.93 18.28 7.28
N LYS A 177 -45.44 17.88 6.11
CA LYS A 177 -44.86 16.57 5.86
C LYS A 177 -43.79 16.69 4.77
N LEU A 178 -42.66 16.01 4.94
CA LEU A 178 -41.60 15.96 3.94
C LEU A 178 -41.48 14.52 3.42
N ASP A 179 -42.02 14.27 2.22
CA ASP A 179 -41.80 13.00 1.52
C ASP A 179 -40.35 12.93 1.03
N GLY A 180 -39.73 11.75 1.15
CA GLY A 180 -38.28 11.56 0.93
C GLY A 180 -37.51 11.26 2.22
N LEU A 181 -38.12 11.46 3.39
CA LEU A 181 -37.63 10.95 4.66
C LEU A 181 -38.12 9.52 4.94
N ILE A 182 -37.46 8.84 5.90
CA ILE A 182 -37.86 7.50 6.36
C ILE A 182 -39.28 7.54 6.96
N TYR A 183 -39.57 8.56 7.77
CA TYR A 183 -40.88 8.78 8.36
C TYR A 183 -41.73 9.66 7.44
N ARG A 184 -42.92 9.19 7.09
CA ARG A 184 -43.82 9.84 6.10
C ARG A 184 -45.12 10.37 6.72
N ASP A 185 -45.14 10.54 8.03
CA ASP A 185 -46.31 11.03 8.73
C ASP A 185 -46.35 12.55 8.76
N TRP A 186 -47.56 13.08 8.91
CA TRP A 186 -47.75 14.51 9.13
C TRP A 186 -47.24 14.92 10.51
N SER A 187 -46.68 16.13 10.63
CA SER A 187 -46.27 16.71 11.90
C SER A 187 -47.44 16.87 12.87
N ASN A 188 -47.20 17.19 14.13
CA ASN A 188 -48.28 17.68 14.99
C ASN A 188 -48.77 19.05 14.50
N TRP A 189 -50.03 19.39 14.82
CA TRP A 189 -50.59 20.72 14.55
C TRP A 189 -49.85 21.79 15.37
N SER A 190 -49.39 22.85 14.70
CA SER A 190 -48.64 23.94 15.32
C SER A 190 -49.05 25.30 14.76
N GLN A 191 -48.96 26.37 15.54
CA GLN A 191 -49.24 27.73 15.05
C GLN A 191 -48.06 28.36 14.29
N SER A 192 -46.92 27.68 14.18
CA SER A 192 -45.73 28.22 13.49
C SER A 192 -45.96 28.29 11.97
N PRO A 193 -45.87 29.48 11.35
CA PRO A 193 -46.00 29.67 9.90
C PRO A 193 -44.71 29.34 9.15
N SER A 194 -43.75 28.67 9.81
CA SER A 194 -42.50 28.26 9.20
C SER A 194 -41.96 26.97 9.80
N VAL A 195 -41.19 26.25 8.99
CA VAL A 195 -40.43 25.07 9.39
C VAL A 195 -39.04 25.11 8.77
N LEU A 196 -38.05 24.64 9.50
CA LEU A 196 -36.67 24.48 9.06
C LEU A 196 -36.32 23.00 9.06
N PHE A 197 -35.88 22.49 7.90
CA PHE A 197 -35.25 21.19 7.77
C PHE A 197 -33.75 21.40 7.64
N GLU A 198 -32.98 20.87 8.58
CA GLU A 198 -31.53 20.98 8.59
C GLU A 198 -30.88 19.70 8.10
N ASN A 199 -29.76 19.86 7.39
CA ASN A 199 -28.86 18.76 7.03
C ASN A 199 -29.53 17.58 6.32
N LEU A 200 -30.41 17.86 5.35
CA LEU A 200 -31.05 16.81 4.56
C LEU A 200 -30.00 15.99 3.79
N ASN A 201 -30.23 14.68 3.71
CA ASN A 201 -29.37 13.80 2.92
C ASN A 201 -29.59 14.03 1.41
N PRO A 202 -28.67 13.60 0.54
CA PRO A 202 -28.90 13.63 -0.90
C PRO A 202 -30.10 12.76 -1.29
N GLY A 203 -31.01 13.31 -2.09
CA GLY A 203 -32.26 12.64 -2.48
C GLY A 203 -33.29 13.60 -3.06
N THR A 204 -34.41 13.04 -3.47
CA THR A 204 -35.58 13.79 -3.94
C THR A 204 -36.57 13.95 -2.80
N TYR A 205 -37.02 15.19 -2.60
CA TYR A 205 -37.93 15.54 -1.51
C TYR A 205 -39.15 16.29 -2.03
N THR A 206 -40.31 16.00 -1.45
CA THR A 206 -41.54 16.76 -1.67
C THR A 206 -42.05 17.28 -0.34
N PHE A 207 -41.98 18.59 -0.15
CA PHE A 207 -42.55 19.29 0.99
C PHE A 207 -44.05 19.48 0.76
N ASN A 208 -44.85 19.07 1.73
CA ASN A 208 -46.30 19.23 1.73
C ASN A 208 -46.72 20.00 2.99
N VAL A 209 -47.62 20.97 2.84
CA VAL A 209 -48.17 21.72 3.98
C VAL A 209 -49.67 21.95 3.82
N ARG A 210 -50.40 21.78 4.92
CA ARG A 210 -51.83 22.10 5.03
C ARG A 210 -52.09 22.93 6.28
N ALA A 211 -53.19 23.66 6.30
CA ALA A 211 -53.60 24.42 7.46
C ALA A 211 -55.01 24.05 7.90
N MET A 212 -55.29 24.39 9.15
CA MET A 212 -56.59 24.33 9.77
C MET A 212 -56.88 25.72 10.33
N VAL A 213 -57.98 26.31 9.87
CA VAL A 213 -58.45 27.62 10.29
C VAL A 213 -59.67 27.39 11.17
N GLY A 214 -59.54 27.64 12.48
CA GLY A 214 -60.49 27.11 13.47
C GLY A 214 -60.49 25.58 13.44
N ASN A 215 -61.60 24.98 13.03
CA ASN A 215 -61.75 23.52 12.87
C ASN A 215 -62.00 23.09 11.40
N LYS A 216 -61.68 23.96 10.43
CA LYS A 216 -61.80 23.65 9.00
C LYS A 216 -60.43 23.54 8.37
N LEU A 217 -60.20 22.44 7.66
CA LEU A 217 -59.01 22.26 6.83
C LEU A 217 -59.06 23.16 5.59
N THR A 218 -57.89 23.57 5.12
CA THR A 218 -57.75 24.25 3.83
C THR A 218 -58.15 23.35 2.66
N GLU A 219 -58.63 23.94 1.56
CA GLU A 219 -59.07 23.19 0.39
C GLU A 219 -57.91 22.50 -0.35
N ASN A 220 -56.73 23.10 -0.27
CA ASN A 220 -55.52 22.60 -0.91
C ASN A 220 -54.47 22.16 0.11
N VAL A 221 -53.54 21.37 -0.39
CA VAL A 221 -52.23 21.11 0.21
C VAL A 221 -51.21 21.82 -0.68
N ALA A 222 -50.44 22.74 -0.12
CA ALA A 222 -49.37 23.40 -0.88
C ALA A 222 -48.14 22.47 -0.91
N THR A 223 -47.58 22.27 -2.10
CA THR A 223 -46.51 21.31 -2.34
C THR A 223 -45.33 21.94 -3.06
N TYR A 224 -44.11 21.54 -2.69
CA TYR A 224 -42.88 21.94 -3.38
C TYR A 224 -41.89 20.78 -3.45
N THR A 225 -41.39 20.49 -4.65
CA THR A 225 -40.47 19.37 -4.90
C THR A 225 -39.07 19.88 -5.25
N PHE A 226 -38.05 19.28 -4.65
CA PHE A 226 -36.64 19.62 -4.88
C PHE A 226 -35.73 18.39 -4.80
N ILE A 227 -34.53 18.52 -5.38
CA ILE A 227 -33.55 17.44 -5.44
C ILE A 227 -32.23 17.93 -4.83
N ILE A 228 -31.65 17.15 -3.91
CA ILE A 228 -30.31 17.38 -3.36
C ILE A 228 -29.35 16.38 -4.01
N ASN A 229 -28.42 16.88 -4.80
CA ASN A 229 -27.44 16.08 -5.51
C ASN A 229 -26.36 15.52 -4.56
N LYS A 230 -25.91 14.30 -4.89
CA LYS A 230 -24.79 13.66 -4.17
C LYS A 230 -23.51 14.49 -4.34
N PRO A 231 -22.58 14.44 -3.37
CA PRO A 231 -21.26 15.03 -3.54
C PRO A 231 -20.55 14.49 -4.79
N TRP A 232 -19.79 15.34 -5.48
CA TRP A 232 -19.16 14.99 -6.76
C TRP A 232 -18.23 13.76 -6.67
N TYR A 233 -17.54 13.55 -5.55
CA TYR A 233 -16.64 12.42 -5.31
C TYR A 233 -17.35 11.08 -5.03
N LEU A 234 -18.68 11.11 -4.84
CA LEU A 234 -19.54 9.93 -4.67
C LEU A 234 -20.40 9.65 -5.91
N THR A 235 -20.12 10.33 -7.03
CA THR A 235 -20.81 10.08 -8.30
C THR A 235 -20.29 8.79 -8.94
N ASN A 236 -21.12 8.14 -9.76
CA ASN A 236 -20.73 6.92 -10.47
C ASN A 236 -19.52 7.15 -11.40
N THR A 237 -19.39 8.36 -11.96
CA THR A 237 -18.24 8.77 -12.77
C THR A 237 -16.96 8.89 -11.93
N ALA A 238 -17.03 9.50 -10.74
CA ALA A 238 -15.90 9.55 -9.82
C ALA A 238 -15.45 8.14 -9.37
N LEU A 239 -16.40 7.25 -9.10
CA LEU A 239 -16.09 5.85 -8.76
C LEU A 239 -15.37 5.12 -9.92
N ALA A 240 -15.81 5.33 -11.16
CA ALA A 240 -15.13 4.80 -12.34
C ALA A 240 -13.69 5.34 -12.46
N VAL A 241 -13.47 6.63 -12.21
CA VAL A 241 -12.12 7.24 -12.20
C VAL A 241 -11.24 6.61 -11.13
N TYR A 242 -11.76 6.33 -9.93
CA TYR A 242 -11.00 5.66 -8.88
C TYR A 242 -10.59 4.23 -9.27
N ILE A 243 -11.48 3.48 -9.92
CA ILE A 243 -11.17 2.15 -10.44
C ILE A 243 -10.05 2.22 -11.49
N VAL A 244 -10.14 3.17 -12.43
CA VAL A 244 -9.10 3.37 -13.45
C VAL A 244 -7.76 3.75 -12.81
N MET A 245 -7.76 4.67 -11.83
CA MET A 245 -6.55 5.06 -11.12
C MET A 245 -5.92 3.90 -10.37
N LEU A 246 -6.74 3.03 -9.77
CA LEU A 246 -6.29 1.81 -9.08
C LEU A 246 -5.69 0.79 -10.05
N LEU A 247 -6.27 0.62 -11.24
CA LEU A 247 -5.72 -0.23 -12.30
C LEU A 247 -4.39 0.31 -12.84
N ILE A 248 -4.28 1.63 -13.03
CA ILE A 248 -3.02 2.29 -13.44
C ILE A 248 -1.96 2.09 -12.36
N LEU A 249 -2.31 2.30 -11.09
CA LEU A 249 -1.39 2.08 -9.97
C LEU A 249 -0.92 0.62 -9.91
N SER A 250 -1.85 -0.33 -10.04
CA SER A 250 -1.55 -1.76 -10.12
C SER A 250 -0.62 -2.09 -11.30
N PHE A 251 -0.87 -1.50 -12.47
CA PHE A 251 -0.02 -1.67 -13.65
C PHE A 251 1.39 -1.09 -13.45
N ILE A 252 1.50 0.10 -12.84
CA ILE A 252 2.80 0.71 -12.51
C ILE A 252 3.56 -0.17 -11.53
N ILE A 253 2.90 -0.65 -10.47
CA ILE A 253 3.51 -1.55 -9.49
C ILE A 253 3.98 -2.84 -10.16
N HIS A 254 3.14 -3.45 -11.00
CA HIS A 254 3.49 -4.66 -11.74
C HIS A 254 4.70 -4.43 -12.65
N LYS A 255 4.73 -3.32 -13.39
CA LYS A 255 5.86 -2.97 -14.26
C LYS A 255 7.14 -2.69 -13.47
N ALA A 256 7.04 -2.00 -12.33
CA ALA A 256 8.17 -1.72 -11.46
C ALA A 256 8.73 -3.01 -10.84
N TYR A 257 7.85 -3.92 -10.41
CA TYR A 257 8.21 -5.22 -9.87
C TYR A 257 8.93 -6.09 -10.90
N ASN A 258 8.38 -6.23 -12.11
CA ASN A 258 9.03 -7.00 -13.18
C ASN A 258 10.40 -6.41 -13.54
N ARG A 259 10.51 -5.08 -13.66
CA ARG A 259 11.79 -4.41 -13.92
C ARG A 259 12.82 -4.64 -12.81
N TYR A 260 12.40 -4.58 -11.54
CA TYR A 260 13.26 -4.88 -10.40
C TYR A 260 13.76 -6.33 -10.47
N PHE A 261 12.86 -7.28 -10.75
CA PHE A 261 13.18 -8.70 -10.85
C PHE A 261 14.17 -8.99 -12.00
N ASP A 262 13.97 -8.39 -13.17
CA ASP A 262 14.86 -8.55 -14.32
C ASP A 262 16.28 -8.05 -14.03
N ILE A 263 16.40 -6.90 -13.35
CA ILE A 263 17.71 -6.36 -12.94
C ILE A 263 18.42 -7.30 -11.96
N GLN A 264 17.69 -7.87 -11.00
CA GLN A 264 18.25 -8.82 -10.04
C GLN A 264 18.70 -10.12 -10.71
N LYS A 265 17.92 -10.61 -11.69
CA LYS A 265 18.28 -11.79 -12.49
C LYS A 265 19.57 -11.56 -13.29
N GLN A 266 19.72 -10.40 -13.93
CA GLN A 266 20.94 -10.06 -14.68
C GLN A 266 22.17 -10.00 -13.77
N ARG A 267 22.05 -9.36 -12.59
CA ARG A 267 23.15 -9.33 -11.60
C ARG A 267 23.56 -10.73 -11.16
N LEU A 268 22.60 -11.63 -10.96
CA LEU A 268 22.89 -13.01 -10.57
C LEU A 268 23.61 -13.76 -11.69
N ILE A 269 23.19 -13.57 -12.94
CA ILE A 269 23.87 -14.13 -14.12
C ILE A 269 25.30 -13.61 -14.22
N ASP A 270 25.52 -12.31 -14.03
CA ASP A 270 26.86 -11.70 -14.06
C ASP A 270 27.78 -12.23 -12.96
N ILE A 271 27.26 -12.38 -11.74
CA ILE A 271 28.00 -12.97 -10.62
C ILE A 271 28.39 -14.41 -10.94
N ASN A 272 27.46 -15.22 -11.46
CA ASN A 272 27.74 -16.60 -11.85
C ASN A 272 28.75 -16.68 -12.99
N LYS A 273 28.66 -15.79 -13.99
CA LYS A 273 29.62 -15.71 -15.09
C LYS A 273 31.04 -15.41 -14.58
N LYS A 274 31.20 -14.41 -13.72
CA LYS A 274 32.49 -14.09 -13.08
C LYS A 274 33.02 -15.24 -12.24
N LYS A 275 32.14 -16.01 -11.58
CA LYS A 275 32.51 -17.18 -10.79
C LYS A 275 33.03 -18.32 -11.67
N ILE A 276 32.36 -18.58 -12.80
CA ILE A 276 32.78 -19.59 -13.79
C ILE A 276 34.12 -19.19 -14.41
N GLU A 277 34.28 -17.93 -14.81
CA GLU A 277 35.53 -17.42 -15.38
C GLU A 277 36.71 -17.56 -14.41
N ARG A 278 36.52 -17.23 -13.13
CA ARG A 278 37.55 -17.45 -12.10
C ARG A 278 37.91 -18.93 -11.94
N ALA A 279 36.92 -19.82 -11.95
CA ALA A 279 37.16 -21.25 -11.85
C ALA A 279 37.96 -21.78 -13.06
N GLN A 280 37.65 -21.28 -14.27
CA GLN A 280 38.40 -21.60 -15.48
C GLN A 280 39.85 -21.11 -15.39
N LEU A 281 40.08 -19.86 -14.99
CA LEU A 281 41.44 -19.31 -14.84
C LEU A 281 42.27 -20.07 -13.80
N VAL A 282 41.65 -20.51 -12.69
CA VAL A 282 42.33 -21.33 -11.68
C VAL A 282 42.70 -22.69 -12.27
N SER A 283 41.77 -23.34 -12.97
CA SER A 283 42.02 -24.63 -13.62
C SER A 283 43.12 -24.52 -14.70
N GLU A 284 43.12 -23.47 -15.51
CA GLU A 284 44.17 -23.23 -16.52
C GLU A 284 45.55 -23.05 -15.88
N LYS A 285 45.64 -22.30 -14.77
CA LYS A 285 46.89 -22.14 -14.02
C LYS A 285 47.40 -23.46 -13.46
N GLU A 286 46.49 -24.30 -12.98
CA GLU A 286 46.82 -25.63 -12.47
C GLU A 286 47.32 -26.56 -13.59
N ILE A 287 46.66 -26.58 -14.75
CA ILE A 287 47.12 -27.32 -15.93
C ILE A 287 48.50 -26.80 -16.38
N MET A 288 48.69 -25.48 -16.40
CA MET A 288 49.96 -24.87 -16.79
C MET A 288 51.09 -25.22 -15.83
N SER A 289 50.84 -25.23 -14.51
CA SER A 289 51.85 -25.58 -13.51
C SER A 289 52.26 -27.05 -13.61
N LEU A 290 51.28 -27.95 -13.80
CA LEU A 290 51.53 -29.37 -14.04
C LEU A 290 52.38 -29.58 -15.31
N LYS A 291 52.04 -28.90 -16.40
CA LYS A 291 52.79 -28.99 -17.66
C LYS A 291 54.22 -28.46 -17.53
N ASN A 292 54.41 -27.37 -16.78
CA ASN A 292 55.74 -26.81 -16.52
C ASN A 292 56.60 -27.77 -15.67
N ASN A 293 56.01 -28.37 -14.63
CA ASN A 293 56.69 -29.39 -13.83
C ASN A 293 57.09 -30.61 -14.66
N GLN A 294 56.22 -31.07 -15.56
CA GLN A 294 56.50 -32.18 -16.45
C GLN A 294 57.63 -31.86 -17.44
N LEU A 295 57.61 -30.67 -18.06
CA LEU A 295 58.69 -30.21 -18.95
C LEU A 295 60.04 -30.14 -18.24
N ARG A 296 60.08 -29.68 -16.99
CA ARG A 296 61.32 -29.66 -16.18
C ARG A 296 61.87 -31.07 -15.96
N GLN A 297 61.01 -32.02 -15.59
CA GLN A 297 61.41 -33.42 -15.42
C GLN A 297 61.96 -34.03 -16.72
N ASP A 298 61.34 -33.73 -17.86
CA ASP A 298 61.81 -34.21 -19.16
C ASP A 298 63.19 -33.64 -19.54
N ILE A 299 63.42 -32.35 -19.26
CA ILE A 299 64.72 -31.70 -19.49
C ILE A 299 65.80 -32.34 -18.63
N ASP A 300 65.54 -32.51 -17.32
CA ASP A 300 66.49 -33.11 -16.39
C ASP A 300 66.83 -34.56 -16.78
N GLY A 301 65.83 -35.32 -17.23
CA GLY A 301 66.01 -36.67 -17.77
C GLY A 301 66.93 -36.70 -18.99
N LYS A 302 66.67 -35.84 -19.98
CA LYS A 302 67.48 -35.75 -21.21
C LYS A 302 68.92 -35.33 -20.94
N ASN A 303 69.14 -34.38 -20.03
CA ASN A 303 70.48 -33.93 -19.66
C ASN A 303 71.31 -35.06 -19.03
N ARG A 304 70.68 -35.89 -18.19
CA ARG A 304 71.33 -37.05 -17.57
C ARG A 304 71.71 -38.12 -18.60
N GLU A 305 70.83 -38.42 -19.55
CA GLU A 305 71.12 -39.37 -20.64
C GLU A 305 72.30 -38.90 -21.51
N LEU A 306 72.34 -37.60 -21.84
CA LEU A 306 73.41 -37.02 -22.65
C LEU A 306 74.77 -37.09 -21.94
N ALA A 307 74.81 -36.80 -20.64
CA ALA A 307 76.03 -36.89 -19.83
C ALA A 307 76.55 -38.34 -19.75
N ILE A 308 75.68 -39.32 -19.52
CA ILE A 308 76.04 -40.74 -19.46
C ILE A 308 76.58 -41.22 -20.82
N SER A 309 75.93 -40.85 -21.91
CA SER A 309 76.37 -41.19 -23.27
C SER A 309 77.77 -40.64 -23.57
N THR A 310 78.02 -39.37 -23.22
CA THR A 310 79.31 -38.72 -23.40
C THR A 310 80.42 -39.39 -22.56
N MET A 311 80.14 -39.75 -21.31
CA MET A 311 81.09 -40.46 -20.44
C MET A 311 81.45 -41.86 -20.98
N SER A 312 80.45 -42.58 -21.50
CA SER A 312 80.66 -43.90 -22.10
C SER A 312 81.56 -43.83 -23.35
N LEU A 313 81.38 -42.80 -24.17
CA LEU A 313 82.24 -42.53 -25.33
C LEU A 313 83.68 -42.22 -24.90
N ILE A 314 83.87 -41.41 -23.86
CA ILE A 314 85.21 -41.10 -23.32
C ILE A 314 85.90 -42.37 -22.79
N LYS A 315 85.20 -43.17 -21.98
CA LYS A 315 85.75 -44.42 -21.42
C LYS A 315 86.12 -45.43 -22.51
N LYS A 316 85.33 -45.50 -23.59
CA LYS A 316 85.63 -46.31 -24.77
C LYS A 316 86.93 -45.85 -25.44
N ASN A 317 87.12 -44.54 -25.63
CA ASN A 317 88.33 -43.98 -26.22
C ASN A 317 89.58 -44.21 -25.34
N GLU A 318 89.44 -44.14 -24.01
CA GLU A 318 90.52 -44.45 -23.07
C GLU A 318 90.95 -45.92 -23.10
N LEU A 319 90.00 -46.85 -23.15
CA LEU A 319 90.28 -48.28 -23.30
C LEU A 319 91.01 -48.59 -24.60
N LEU A 320 90.59 -47.97 -25.71
CA LEU A 320 91.28 -48.12 -26.98
C LEU A 320 92.72 -47.56 -26.90
N SER A 321 92.91 -46.44 -26.19
CA SER A 321 94.22 -45.83 -25.97
C SER A 321 95.14 -46.68 -25.08
N SER A 322 94.61 -47.36 -24.06
CA SER A 322 95.39 -48.27 -23.21
C SER A 322 95.76 -49.56 -23.95
N LEU A 323 94.82 -50.13 -24.72
CA LEU A 323 95.10 -51.26 -25.62
C LEU A 323 96.18 -50.91 -26.64
N LYS A 324 96.16 -49.70 -27.22
CA LYS A 324 97.23 -49.20 -28.09
C LYS A 324 98.59 -49.21 -27.40
N LYS A 325 98.68 -48.71 -26.16
CA LYS A 325 99.95 -48.65 -25.41
C LYS A 325 100.51 -50.03 -25.11
N GLU A 326 99.67 -51.02 -24.83
CA GLU A 326 100.09 -52.42 -24.64
C GLU A 326 100.58 -53.04 -25.96
N LEU A 327 99.86 -52.82 -27.06
CA LEU A 327 100.21 -53.33 -28.38
C LEU A 327 101.51 -52.74 -28.94
N VAL A 328 101.84 -51.49 -28.59
CA VAL A 328 103.11 -50.83 -28.97
C VAL A 328 104.33 -51.44 -28.24
N LYS A 329 104.15 -52.05 -27.06
CA LYS A 329 105.24 -52.72 -26.33
C LYS A 329 105.63 -54.08 -26.92
N ILE A 330 104.77 -54.67 -27.76
CA ILE A 330 105.05 -55.93 -28.44
C ILE A 330 105.73 -55.58 -29.77
N ASP A 331 107.05 -55.52 -29.74
CA ASP A 331 107.85 -55.13 -30.90
C ASP A 331 107.79 -56.17 -32.04
N SER A 332 107.63 -55.66 -33.27
CA SER A 332 107.94 -56.30 -34.54
C SER A 332 107.15 -57.56 -34.99
N LYS A 333 105.81 -57.46 -35.07
CA LYS A 333 104.98 -58.31 -35.97
C LYS A 333 104.03 -57.49 -36.86
N PRO A 334 103.85 -57.85 -38.15
CA PRO A 334 103.01 -57.09 -39.09
C PRO A 334 101.52 -57.09 -38.72
N GLU A 335 101.03 -58.11 -38.01
CA GLU A 335 99.63 -58.17 -37.55
C GLU A 335 99.33 -57.09 -36.50
N ALA A 336 100.28 -56.80 -35.58
CA ALA A 336 100.11 -55.77 -34.54
C ALA A 336 100.01 -54.35 -35.12
N LYS A 337 100.74 -54.05 -36.20
CA LYS A 337 100.64 -52.76 -36.91
C LYS A 337 99.28 -52.55 -37.56
N SER A 338 98.61 -53.61 -38.03
CA SER A 338 97.27 -53.52 -38.61
C SER A 338 96.19 -53.18 -37.56
N VAL A 339 96.29 -53.78 -36.38
CA VAL A 339 95.38 -53.55 -35.24
C VAL A 339 95.59 -52.15 -34.67
N ILE A 340 96.84 -51.70 -34.54
CA ILE A 340 97.17 -50.32 -34.14
C ILE A 340 96.56 -49.32 -35.15
N LYS A 341 96.56 -49.60 -36.45
CA LYS A 341 95.98 -48.72 -37.48
C LYS A 341 94.44 -48.65 -37.43
N ILE A 342 93.77 -49.76 -37.11
CA ILE A 342 92.30 -49.79 -36.87
C ILE A 342 91.96 -49.03 -35.59
N ILE A 343 92.80 -49.18 -34.56
CA ILE A 343 92.68 -48.43 -33.31
C ILE A 343 92.92 -46.93 -33.59
N ASP A 344 93.92 -46.53 -34.38
CA ASP A 344 94.14 -45.13 -34.77
C ASP A 344 93.03 -44.52 -35.65
N LYS A 345 92.32 -45.35 -36.42
CA LYS A 345 91.14 -44.90 -37.17
C LYS A 345 89.91 -44.70 -36.27
N ASN A 346 89.86 -45.35 -35.11
CA ASN A 346 88.73 -45.31 -34.16
C ASN A 346 89.02 -44.51 -32.88
N ILE A 347 90.29 -44.24 -32.58
CA ILE A 347 90.74 -43.24 -31.61
C ILE A 347 90.81 -41.93 -32.37
N ASN A 348 89.86 -41.05 -32.12
CA ASN A 348 90.02 -39.66 -32.56
C ASN A 348 91.22 -39.05 -31.82
N ASN A 349 92.22 -38.61 -32.58
CA ASN A 349 93.40 -37.93 -32.05
C ASN A 349 93.01 -36.69 -31.21
N THR A 350 93.39 -36.70 -29.93
CA THR A 350 93.70 -35.53 -29.09
C THR A 350 92.65 -34.39 -29.01
N LYS A 351 91.34 -34.69 -29.13
CA LYS A 351 90.25 -33.69 -28.97
C LYS A 351 89.13 -34.09 -28.00
N ASP A 352 89.30 -35.16 -27.22
CA ASP A 352 88.29 -35.61 -26.25
C ASP A 352 87.91 -34.54 -25.22
N TRP A 353 88.85 -33.67 -24.87
CA TRP A 353 88.57 -32.53 -23.98
C TRP A 353 87.76 -31.43 -24.66
N GLU A 354 88.02 -31.10 -25.94
CA GLU A 354 87.25 -30.07 -26.67
C GLU A 354 85.79 -30.53 -26.85
N PHE A 355 85.58 -31.80 -27.24
CA PHE A 355 84.24 -32.36 -27.40
C PHE A 355 83.49 -32.47 -26.06
N PHE A 356 84.17 -32.91 -25.00
CA PHE A 356 83.58 -32.89 -23.67
C PHE A 356 83.24 -31.47 -23.22
N GLN A 357 84.12 -30.50 -23.45
CA GLN A 357 83.89 -29.10 -23.08
C GLN A 357 82.72 -28.50 -23.86
N GLU A 358 82.56 -28.81 -25.15
CA GLU A 358 81.41 -28.39 -25.96
C GLU A 358 80.10 -29.03 -25.49
N ALA A 359 80.10 -30.35 -25.25
CA ALA A 359 78.93 -31.06 -24.71
C ALA A 359 78.56 -30.57 -23.30
N PHE A 360 79.55 -30.32 -22.45
CA PHE A 360 79.37 -29.79 -21.11
C PHE A 360 78.83 -28.35 -21.13
N ASN A 361 79.40 -27.47 -21.97
CA ASN A 361 78.90 -26.10 -22.11
C ASN A 361 77.50 -26.03 -22.75
N ASN A 362 77.07 -27.04 -23.51
CA ASN A 362 75.68 -27.11 -23.94
C ASN A 362 74.72 -27.52 -22.82
N ALA A 363 75.19 -28.36 -21.87
CA ALA A 363 74.39 -28.81 -20.74
C ALA A 363 74.39 -27.81 -19.55
N ASP A 364 75.50 -27.11 -19.30
CA ASP A 364 75.69 -26.13 -18.23
C ASP A 364 76.57 -24.96 -18.72
N LYS A 365 75.94 -24.09 -19.51
CA LYS A 365 76.59 -23.06 -20.34
C LYS A 365 77.37 -21.99 -19.57
N ASP A 366 77.01 -21.76 -18.32
CA ASP A 366 77.57 -20.66 -17.53
C ASP A 366 78.54 -21.12 -16.44
N PHE A 367 78.60 -22.43 -16.15
CA PHE A 367 79.42 -22.94 -15.05
C PHE A 367 80.93 -22.64 -15.25
N LEU A 368 81.50 -22.99 -16.40
CA LEU A 368 82.94 -22.77 -16.62
C LEU A 368 83.30 -21.28 -16.57
N ASN A 369 82.44 -20.41 -17.11
CA ASN A 369 82.64 -18.96 -17.08
C ASN A 369 82.60 -18.43 -15.64
N LYS A 370 81.60 -18.83 -14.85
CA LYS A 370 81.49 -18.45 -13.43
C LYS A 370 82.66 -18.95 -12.59
N VAL A 371 83.16 -20.17 -12.84
CA VAL A 371 84.33 -20.70 -12.12
C VAL A 371 85.59 -19.90 -12.44
N ILE A 372 85.78 -19.50 -13.71
CA ILE A 372 86.91 -18.64 -14.11
C ILE A 372 86.78 -17.25 -13.47
N GLU A 373 85.58 -16.69 -13.42
CA GLU A 373 85.32 -15.39 -12.80
C GLU A 373 85.57 -15.40 -11.29
N LEU A 374 85.12 -16.46 -10.59
CA LEU A 374 85.30 -16.62 -9.15
C LEU A 374 86.73 -17.00 -8.75
N HIS A 375 87.44 -17.75 -9.61
CA HIS A 375 88.77 -18.31 -9.33
C HIS A 375 89.71 -18.18 -10.55
N PRO A 376 90.24 -16.97 -10.81
CA PRO A 376 91.03 -16.70 -12.02
C PRO A 376 92.39 -17.43 -12.05
N ASP A 377 92.90 -17.88 -10.90
CA ASP A 377 94.20 -18.56 -10.79
C ASP A 377 94.17 -20.06 -11.18
N LEU A 378 93.02 -20.56 -11.64
CA LEU A 378 92.85 -21.95 -12.02
C LEU A 378 93.45 -22.23 -13.40
N THR A 379 94.21 -23.31 -13.49
CA THR A 379 94.75 -23.75 -14.78
C THR A 379 93.68 -24.46 -15.61
N PRO A 380 93.85 -24.59 -16.93
CA PRO A 380 92.94 -25.38 -17.78
C PRO A 380 92.73 -26.81 -17.27
N ASN A 381 93.76 -27.43 -16.68
CA ASN A 381 93.68 -28.76 -16.07
C ASN A 381 92.92 -28.80 -14.74
N ASP A 382 92.77 -27.66 -14.07
CA ASP A 382 91.95 -27.49 -12.87
C ASP A 382 90.49 -27.24 -13.25
N LEU A 383 90.22 -26.45 -14.30
CA LEU A 383 88.89 -26.26 -14.87
C LEU A 383 88.30 -27.59 -15.38
N LYS A 384 89.13 -28.39 -16.05
CA LYS A 384 88.80 -29.77 -16.43
C LYS A 384 88.38 -30.63 -15.24
N PHE A 385 89.09 -30.47 -14.13
CA PHE A 385 88.77 -31.19 -12.91
C PHE A 385 87.47 -30.70 -12.25
N CYS A 386 87.18 -29.39 -12.31
CA CYS A 386 85.93 -28.80 -11.83
C CYS A 386 84.72 -29.31 -12.60
N ALA A 387 84.84 -29.45 -13.93
CA ALA A 387 83.77 -30.00 -14.76
C ALA A 387 83.42 -31.44 -14.36
N TYR A 388 84.42 -32.28 -14.05
CA TYR A 388 84.15 -33.64 -13.54
C TYR A 388 83.46 -33.63 -12.16
N LEU A 389 83.83 -32.70 -11.29
CA LEU A 389 83.17 -32.53 -9.99
C LEU A 389 81.75 -31.99 -10.13
N ARG A 390 81.48 -31.12 -11.11
CA ARG A 390 80.16 -30.56 -11.44
C ARG A 390 79.21 -31.61 -12.00
N LEU A 391 79.75 -32.58 -12.73
CA LEU A 391 79.01 -33.80 -13.12
C LEU A 391 78.85 -34.80 -11.95
N ASN A 392 79.21 -34.38 -10.73
CA ASN A 392 79.09 -35.16 -9.49
C ASN A 392 79.84 -36.51 -9.53
N LEU A 393 80.95 -36.58 -10.25
CA LEU A 393 81.76 -37.80 -10.33
C LEU A 393 82.56 -38.03 -9.05
N SER A 394 82.63 -39.28 -8.61
CA SER A 394 83.41 -39.70 -7.45
C SER A 394 84.91 -39.78 -7.78
N SER A 395 85.79 -39.71 -6.78
CA SER A 395 87.24 -39.85 -6.98
C SER A 395 87.64 -41.16 -7.66
N LYS A 396 86.84 -42.24 -7.46
CA LYS A 396 87.03 -43.54 -8.11
C LYS A 396 86.72 -43.50 -9.61
N GLU A 397 85.76 -42.67 -10.02
CA GLU A 397 85.36 -42.49 -11.43
C GLU A 397 86.28 -41.49 -12.15
N ILE A 398 86.79 -40.48 -11.45
CA ILE A 398 87.70 -39.48 -12.05
C ILE A 398 89.11 -40.03 -12.25
N ALA A 399 89.56 -40.99 -11.45
CA ALA A 399 90.90 -41.54 -11.52
C ALA A 399 91.23 -42.20 -12.88
N PRO A 400 90.37 -43.07 -13.44
CA PRO A 400 90.50 -43.55 -14.82
C PRO A 400 90.56 -42.40 -15.84
N LEU A 401 89.68 -41.40 -15.71
CA LEU A 401 89.54 -40.28 -16.66
C LEU A 401 90.77 -39.35 -16.75
N LEU A 402 91.61 -39.39 -15.72
CA LEU A 402 92.87 -38.64 -15.66
C LEU A 402 94.09 -39.56 -15.86
N ASN A 403 93.88 -40.86 -16.04
CA ASN A 403 94.92 -41.88 -16.12
C ASN A 403 95.91 -41.80 -14.93
N VAL A 404 95.38 -41.61 -13.72
CA VAL A 404 96.14 -41.52 -12.46
C VAL A 404 95.48 -42.36 -11.37
N SER A 405 96.18 -42.58 -10.25
CA SER A 405 95.60 -43.30 -9.11
C SER A 405 94.49 -42.50 -8.42
N VAL A 406 93.55 -43.19 -7.76
CA VAL A 406 92.52 -42.54 -6.91
C VAL A 406 93.16 -41.61 -5.87
N ARG A 407 94.29 -42.01 -5.30
CA ARG A 407 95.08 -41.19 -4.36
C ARG A 407 95.60 -39.90 -5.01
N SER A 408 96.00 -39.95 -6.28
CA SER A 408 96.42 -38.77 -7.05
C SER A 408 95.25 -37.79 -7.25
N VAL A 409 94.03 -38.30 -7.45
CA VAL A 409 92.81 -37.50 -7.56
C VAL A 409 92.49 -36.81 -6.24
N GLU A 410 92.59 -37.51 -5.12
CA GLU A 410 92.37 -36.93 -3.78
C GLU A 410 93.36 -35.81 -3.46
N ILE A 411 94.65 -36.02 -3.78
CA ILE A 411 95.67 -34.97 -3.66
C ILE A 411 95.33 -33.79 -4.58
N LYS A 412 94.85 -34.03 -5.79
CA LYS A 412 94.43 -32.97 -6.71
C LYS A 412 93.22 -32.20 -6.18
N ARG A 413 92.24 -32.85 -5.53
CA ARG A 413 91.12 -32.20 -4.83
C ARG A 413 91.60 -31.30 -3.70
N TYR A 414 92.53 -31.79 -2.89
CA TYR A 414 93.13 -30.99 -1.81
C TYR A 414 93.84 -29.75 -2.36
N ARG A 415 94.63 -29.90 -3.44
CA ARG A 415 95.30 -28.77 -4.11
C ARG A 415 94.32 -27.78 -4.71
N LEU A 416 93.28 -28.27 -5.39
CA LEU A 416 92.25 -27.43 -5.99
C LEU A 416 91.51 -26.62 -4.92
N ARG A 417 91.14 -27.27 -3.81
CA ARG A 417 90.53 -26.61 -2.65
C ARG A 417 91.40 -25.48 -2.11
N LYS A 418 92.71 -25.71 -1.99
CA LYS A 418 93.67 -24.68 -1.52
C LYS A 418 93.78 -23.52 -2.52
N LYS A 419 93.79 -23.81 -3.84
CA LYS A 419 93.77 -22.78 -4.89
C LYS A 419 92.49 -21.94 -4.88
N MET A 420 91.35 -22.54 -4.54
CA MET A 420 90.06 -21.85 -4.40
C MET A 420 89.85 -21.19 -3.02
N ASN A 421 90.86 -21.21 -2.16
CA ASN A 421 90.85 -20.65 -0.81
C ASN A 421 89.63 -21.07 0.05
N LEU A 422 89.20 -22.34 -0.06
CA LEU A 422 88.00 -22.82 0.63
C LEU A 422 88.27 -23.22 2.09
N PRO A 423 87.42 -22.79 3.06
CA PRO A 423 87.56 -23.16 4.47
C PRO A 423 87.55 -24.67 4.69
N HIS A 424 88.21 -25.16 5.74
CA HIS A 424 88.39 -26.60 6.02
C HIS A 424 87.07 -27.37 6.25
N GLN A 425 85.97 -26.67 6.50
CA GLN A 425 84.63 -27.22 6.73
C GLN A 425 83.74 -27.28 5.47
N LYS A 426 84.03 -26.50 4.41
CA LYS A 426 83.21 -26.50 3.18
C LYS A 426 83.67 -27.62 2.23
N SER A 427 82.73 -28.49 1.83
CA SER A 427 82.99 -29.56 0.85
C SER A 427 83.24 -28.97 -0.53
N LEU A 428 84.34 -29.37 -1.17
CA LEU A 428 84.70 -28.94 -2.52
C LEU A 428 83.62 -29.31 -3.55
N VAL A 429 82.97 -30.47 -3.42
CA VAL A 429 81.93 -30.90 -4.39
C VAL A 429 80.68 -30.07 -4.22
N SER A 430 80.22 -29.89 -2.99
CA SER A 430 79.02 -29.11 -2.69
C SER A 430 79.18 -27.67 -3.18
N TYR A 431 80.36 -27.08 -2.95
CA TYR A 431 80.68 -25.75 -3.48
C TYR A 431 80.61 -25.70 -5.01
N ILE A 432 81.19 -26.68 -5.71
CA ILE A 432 81.17 -26.76 -7.17
C ILE A 432 79.75 -26.99 -7.72
N LEU A 433 78.88 -27.71 -7.01
CA LEU A 433 77.48 -27.91 -7.36
C LEU A 433 76.59 -26.66 -7.07
N GLU A 434 77.07 -25.72 -6.26
CA GLU A 434 76.36 -24.46 -5.93
C GLU A 434 76.65 -23.30 -6.91
N ILE A 435 77.79 -23.33 -7.62
CA ILE A 435 78.16 -22.33 -8.66
C ILE A 435 77.21 -22.42 -9.85
#